data_AF-A0A7W0LJC4-F1
#
_entry.id   AF-A0A7W0LJC4-F1
#
_cell.length_a   1.000
_cell.length_b   1.000
_cell.length_c   1.000
_cell.angle_alpha   90.00
_cell.angle_beta   90.00
_cell.angle_gamma   90.00
#
_symmetry.space_group_name_H-M   'P 1'
#
loop_
_entity.id
_entity.type
_entity.pdbx_description
1 polymer ?
#
loop_
_entity_poly.entity_id
_entity_poly.type
_entity_poly.pdbx_seq_one_letter_code
_entity_poly.pdbx_strand_id
1 'polypeptide(L)'
;MGLLGHMFGGLRMKDPVRGTAQVVSCNGHRGHGVTQNCRMQLVVRGDGVPAKAIEHSGHVHLKRWPSPGMTLPVLVDRANPNRVRVEWGDVESLAERARRGAEGLVASIRGR
;
A
#
# COMPACT_ATOMS: atom_id res chain seq x y z
N MET A 1 6.58 -19.07 -7.12
CA MET A 1 6.89 -19.96 -5.97
C MET A 1 7.91 -19.22 -5.11
N GLY A 2 7.65 -18.58 -3.97
CA GLY A 2 6.64 -18.76 -2.94
C GLY A 2 7.41 -18.82 -1.61
N LEU A 3 7.81 -17.66 -1.02
CA LEU A 3 8.53 -17.60 0.27
C LEU A 3 8.75 -16.15 0.81
N LEU A 4 7.71 -15.29 0.79
CA LEU A 4 7.76 -13.95 1.43
C LEU A 4 6.50 -13.66 2.27
N GLY A 5 5.88 -14.71 2.84
CA GLY A 5 4.58 -14.60 3.52
C GLY A 5 4.63 -14.53 5.06
N HIS A 6 5.80 -14.48 5.70
CA HIS A 6 5.87 -14.88 7.11
C HIS A 6 6.64 -13.97 8.09
N MET A 7 6.77 -12.68 7.82
CA MET A 7 7.27 -11.75 8.83
C MET A 7 6.41 -10.49 8.90
N PHE A 8 6.07 -10.11 10.15
CA PHE A 8 5.33 -8.93 10.59
C PHE A 8 3.80 -9.08 10.80
N GLY A 9 3.46 -9.77 11.91
CA GLY A 9 2.35 -9.39 12.79
C GLY A 9 0.93 -9.56 12.22
N GLY A 10 0.54 -10.79 11.91
CA GLY A 10 -0.83 -11.08 11.49
C GLY A 10 -1.83 -10.85 12.63
N LEU A 11 -2.54 -9.73 12.59
CA LEU A 11 -3.93 -9.70 13.07
C LEU A 11 -4.63 -10.86 12.36
N ARG A 12 -4.97 -11.93 13.10
CA ARG A 12 -5.68 -13.09 12.55
C ARG A 12 -6.99 -12.58 11.95
N MET A 13 -7.04 -12.51 10.62
CA MET A 13 -8.24 -12.11 9.88
C MET A 13 -9.25 -13.25 9.93
N LYS A 14 -10.54 -12.93 10.11
CA LYS A 14 -11.62 -13.93 10.14
C LYS A 14 -12.16 -14.20 8.73
N ASP A 15 -12.42 -13.15 7.96
CA ASP A 15 -12.94 -13.23 6.58
C ASP A 15 -12.12 -12.29 5.67
N PRO A 16 -10.90 -12.69 5.26
CA PRO A 16 -10.03 -11.83 4.47
C PRO A 16 -10.52 -11.71 3.03
N VAL A 17 -10.86 -10.49 2.61
CA VAL A 17 -11.22 -10.18 1.22
C VAL A 17 -10.17 -9.28 0.57
N ARG A 18 -9.97 -9.46 -0.74
CA ARG A 18 -9.12 -8.58 -1.55
C ARG A 18 -9.79 -7.22 -1.67
N GLY A 19 -9.00 -6.17 -1.45
CA GLY A 19 -9.46 -4.80 -1.51
C GLY A 19 -8.36 -3.85 -1.91
N THR A 20 -8.68 -2.57 -1.88
CA THR A 20 -7.77 -1.47 -2.15
C THR A 20 -7.80 -0.47 -1.00
N ALA A 21 -6.68 0.18 -0.75
CA ALA A 21 -6.57 1.25 0.22
C ALA A 21 -5.98 2.50 -0.44
N GLN A 22 -6.72 3.60 -0.42
CA GLN A 22 -6.20 4.88 -0.86
C GLN A 22 -5.41 5.52 0.28
N VAL A 23 -4.16 5.90 0.02
CA VAL A 23 -3.31 6.60 0.97
C VAL A 23 -3.76 8.05 1.04
N VAL A 24 -4.32 8.45 2.18
CA VAL A 24 -4.68 9.84 2.46
C VAL A 24 -3.45 10.62 2.89
N SER A 25 -2.67 10.07 3.81
CA SER A 25 -1.41 10.64 4.26
C SER A 25 -0.46 9.56 4.74
N CYS A 26 0.85 9.83 4.71
CA CYS A 26 1.87 8.98 5.29
C CYS A 26 3.03 9.83 5.82
N ASN A 27 3.73 9.34 6.84
CA ASN A 27 4.98 9.96 7.27
C ASN A 27 6.10 9.75 6.22
N GLY A 28 7.10 10.63 6.24
CA GLY A 28 8.33 10.43 5.49
C GLY A 28 9.23 9.38 6.15
N HIS A 29 10.03 8.68 5.34
CA HIS A 29 11.15 7.87 5.84
C HIS A 29 12.30 8.80 6.28
N ARG A 30 13.16 8.34 7.21
CA ARG A 30 14.28 9.14 7.74
C ARG A 30 15.60 8.35 7.69
N GLY A 31 16.69 8.95 7.24
CA GLY A 31 17.99 8.26 7.18
C GLY A 31 18.05 7.16 6.11
N HIS A 32 18.95 6.18 6.29
CA HIS A 32 19.34 5.21 5.26
C HIS A 32 18.89 3.76 5.54
N GLY A 33 18.04 3.53 6.55
CA GLY A 33 17.53 2.18 6.84
C GLY A 33 16.74 1.61 5.66
N VAL A 34 16.89 0.32 5.37
CA VAL A 34 16.25 -0.34 4.21
C VAL A 34 14.74 -0.53 4.41
N THR A 35 14.33 -0.78 5.65
CA THR A 35 12.93 -0.95 6.06
C THR A 35 12.68 -0.09 7.30
N GLN A 36 11.58 0.65 7.32
CA GLN A 36 11.23 1.53 8.43
C GLN A 36 9.73 1.48 8.73
N ASN A 37 9.36 1.89 9.95
CA ASN A 37 7.95 1.99 10.33
C ASN A 37 7.29 3.17 9.62
N CYS A 38 6.31 2.87 8.77
CA CYS A 38 5.48 3.85 8.09
C CYS A 38 4.13 3.95 8.79
N ARG A 39 3.72 5.16 9.18
CA ARG A 39 2.39 5.45 9.71
C ARG A 39 1.60 6.20 8.66
N MET A 40 0.39 5.73 8.38
CA MET A 40 -0.44 6.22 7.29
C MET A 40 -1.91 6.26 7.66
N GLN A 41 -2.63 7.22 7.07
CA GLN A 41 -4.09 7.26 7.06
C GLN A 41 -4.56 6.69 5.73
N LEU A 42 -5.45 5.70 5.78
CA LEU A 42 -5.92 4.95 4.62
C LEU A 42 -7.44 5.02 4.53
N VAL A 43 -7.98 5.10 3.31
CA VAL A 43 -9.38 4.79 3.04
C VAL A 43 -9.45 3.44 2.36
N VAL A 44 -9.95 2.44 3.08
CA VAL A 44 -9.99 1.04 2.66
C VAL A 44 -11.34 0.74 2.04
N ARG A 45 -11.32 -0.02 0.94
CA ARG A 45 -12.49 -0.52 0.22
C ARG A 45 -12.27 -1.98 -0.13
N GLY A 46 -13.32 -2.78 -0.09
CA GLY A 46 -13.26 -4.20 -0.44
C GLY A 46 -14.66 -4.75 -0.67
N ASP A 47 -14.74 -5.97 -1.19
CA ASP A 47 -16.03 -6.62 -1.44
C ASP A 47 -16.81 -6.85 -0.12
N GLY A 48 -18.01 -6.28 -0.03
CA GLY A 48 -18.81 -6.27 1.19
C GLY A 48 -18.25 -5.41 2.34
N VAL A 49 -17.24 -4.56 2.08
CA VAL A 49 -16.65 -3.65 3.06
C VAL A 49 -16.91 -2.20 2.62
N PRO A 50 -17.73 -1.43 3.36
CA PRO A 50 -17.95 -0.03 3.05
C PRO A 50 -16.64 0.77 3.18
N ALA A 51 -16.51 1.85 2.41
CA ALA A 51 -15.31 2.68 2.44
C ALA A 51 -15.06 3.22 3.86
N LYS A 52 -13.90 2.89 4.43
CA LYS A 52 -13.58 3.23 5.83
C LYS A 52 -12.21 3.86 5.96
N ALA A 53 -12.15 5.00 6.65
CA ALA A 53 -10.90 5.62 7.07
C ALA A 53 -10.31 4.88 8.27
N ILE A 54 -9.04 4.47 8.17
CA ILE A 54 -8.30 3.82 9.24
C ILE A 54 -6.89 4.41 9.36
N GLU A 55 -6.34 4.35 10.56
CA GLU A 55 -4.91 4.52 10.77
C GLU A 55 -4.22 3.15 10.65
N HIS A 56 -3.13 3.10 9.90
CA HIS A 56 -2.31 1.90 9.73
C HIS A 56 -0.84 2.20 10.00
N SER A 57 -0.15 1.27 10.64
CA SER A 57 1.30 1.30 10.82
C SER A 57 1.92 -0.04 10.47
N GLY A 58 3.09 -0.01 9.83
CA GLY A 58 3.76 -1.22 9.39
C GLY A 58 5.18 -0.96 8.91
N HIS A 59 5.97 -2.03 8.87
CA HIS A 59 7.32 -2.00 8.34
C HIS A 59 7.28 -1.99 6.82
N VAL A 60 7.82 -0.94 6.21
CA VAL A 60 7.81 -0.73 4.77
C VAL A 60 9.24 -0.59 4.26
N HIS A 61 9.53 -1.33 3.20
CA HIS A 61 10.80 -1.21 2.50
C HIS A 61 10.86 0.12 1.74
N LEU A 62 11.98 0.86 1.82
CA LEU A 62 12.12 2.20 1.21
C LEU A 62 11.78 2.23 -0.28
N LYS A 63 12.22 1.21 -1.05
CA LYS A 63 11.86 1.06 -2.47
C LYS A 63 10.36 0.99 -2.76
N ARG A 64 9.48 0.73 -1.79
CA ARG A 64 8.02 0.66 -1.96
C ARG A 64 7.29 1.66 -1.07
N TRP A 65 8.00 2.67 -0.55
CA TRP A 65 7.43 3.66 0.34
C TRP A 65 6.18 4.31 -0.29
N PRO A 66 5.05 4.39 0.43
CA PRO A 66 3.82 4.95 -0.12
C PRO A 66 3.93 6.47 -0.29
N SER A 67 2.99 7.04 -1.04
CA SER A 67 2.81 8.47 -1.17
C SER A 67 1.32 8.80 -1.11
N PRO A 68 0.92 9.99 -0.63
CA PRO A 68 -0.48 10.41 -0.67
C PRO A 68 -1.07 10.31 -2.08
N GLY A 69 -2.33 9.88 -2.18
CA GLY A 69 -3.02 9.61 -3.44
C GLY A 69 -2.75 8.23 -4.05
N MET A 70 -1.74 7.49 -3.56
CA MET A 70 -1.45 6.13 -4.04
C MET A 70 -2.56 5.16 -3.63
N THR A 71 -2.88 4.20 -4.50
CA THR A 71 -3.75 3.07 -4.18
C THR A 71 -2.90 1.84 -3.88
N LEU A 72 -3.08 1.24 -2.71
CA LEU A 72 -2.36 0.05 -2.27
C LEU A 72 -3.28 -1.19 -2.37
N PRO A 73 -2.78 -2.33 -2.87
CA PRO A 73 -3.46 -3.60 -2.76
C PRO A 73 -3.44 -4.05 -1.29
N VAL A 74 -4.61 -4.41 -0.77
CA VAL A 74 -4.75 -4.85 0.63
C VAL A 74 -5.62 -6.10 0.73
N LEU A 75 -5.41 -6.83 1.81
CA LEU A 75 -6.41 -7.72 2.38
C LEU A 75 -7.10 -6.99 3.54
N VAL A 76 -8.42 -6.96 3.52
CA VAL A 76 -9.25 -6.41 4.61
C VAL A 76 -10.11 -7.52 5.18
N ASP A 77 -10.20 -7.60 6.50
CA ASP A 77 -11.13 -8.52 7.16
C ASP A 77 -12.56 -7.97 7.05
N ARG A 78 -13.43 -8.65 6.32
CA ARG A 78 -14.84 -8.24 6.15
C ARG A 78 -15.56 -8.19 7.50
N ALA A 79 -15.20 -9.08 8.43
CA ALA A 79 -15.76 -9.09 9.79
C ALA A 79 -15.22 -7.95 10.68
N ASN A 80 -14.07 -7.36 10.33
CA ASN A 80 -13.51 -6.21 11.04
C ASN A 80 -12.65 -5.34 10.10
N PRO A 81 -13.22 -4.31 9.46
CA PRO A 81 -12.51 -3.48 8.49
C PRO A 81 -11.31 -2.67 9.02
N ASN A 82 -11.06 -2.69 10.34
CA ASN A 82 -9.83 -2.11 10.92
C ASN A 82 -8.62 -3.06 10.79
N ARG A 83 -8.85 -4.34 10.49
CA ARG A 83 -7.79 -5.33 10.27
C ARG A 83 -7.45 -5.37 8.79
N VAL A 84 -6.36 -4.69 8.46
CA VAL A 84 -5.90 -4.56 7.07
C VAL A 84 -4.43 -4.97 6.99
N ARG A 85 -4.11 -5.69 5.92
CA ARG A 85 -2.74 -6.06 5.57
C ARG A 85 -2.46 -5.54 4.17
N VAL A 86 -1.41 -4.72 4.05
CA VAL A 86 -0.93 -4.28 2.74
C VAL A 86 -0.13 -5.38 2.08
N GLU A 87 -0.43 -5.69 0.83
CA GLU A 87 0.24 -6.71 0.04
C GLU A 87 1.44 -6.09 -0.66
N TRP A 88 2.50 -5.81 0.10
CA TRP A 88 3.67 -5.08 -0.38
C TRP A 88 4.40 -5.73 -1.57
N GLY A 89 4.24 -7.04 -1.78
CA GLY A 89 4.77 -7.75 -2.95
C GLY A 89 4.17 -7.24 -4.27
N ASP A 90 2.91 -6.81 -4.23
CA ASP A 90 2.14 -6.33 -5.39
C ASP A 90 2.21 -4.81 -5.56
N VAL A 91 2.87 -4.10 -4.63
CA VAL A 91 3.04 -2.65 -4.68
C VAL A 91 4.21 -2.29 -5.58
N GLU A 92 3.98 -1.58 -6.68
CA GLU A 92 5.05 -1.06 -7.54
C GLU A 92 6.12 -0.30 -6.75
N SER A 93 7.39 -0.58 -7.06
CA SER A 93 8.52 0.12 -6.49
C SER A 93 8.62 1.57 -6.98
N LEU A 94 9.30 2.43 -6.22
CA LEU A 94 9.56 3.83 -6.60
C LEU A 94 10.18 3.93 -8.00
N ALA A 95 11.11 3.05 -8.35
CA ALA A 95 11.78 3.07 -9.65
C ALA A 95 10.85 2.67 -10.80
N GLU A 96 9.92 1.74 -10.58
CA GLU A 96 8.88 1.39 -11.56
C GLU A 96 7.89 2.53 -11.72
N ARG A 97 7.41 3.11 -10.60
CA ARG A 97 6.51 4.26 -10.62
C ARG A 97 7.14 5.47 -11.33
N ALA A 98 8.42 5.74 -11.09
CA ALA A 98 9.16 6.81 -11.75
C ALA A 98 9.27 6.58 -13.26
N ARG A 99 9.59 5.36 -13.70
CA ARG A 99 9.63 5.00 -15.13
C ARG A 99 8.27 5.18 -15.79
N ARG A 100 7.21 4.61 -15.21
CA ARG A 100 5.84 4.77 -15.73
C ARG A 100 5.42 6.25 -15.80
N GLY A 101 5.78 7.04 -14.78
CA GLY A 101 5.52 8.47 -14.77
C GLY A 101 6.25 9.23 -15.89
N ALA A 102 7.53 8.90 -16.13
CA ALA A 102 8.30 9.49 -17.22
C ALA A 102 7.74 9.10 -18.59
N GLU A 103 7.35 7.84 -18.79
CA GLU A 103 6.70 7.35 -20.01
C GLU A 103 5.39 8.08 -20.28
N GLY A 104 4.56 8.27 -19.25
CA GLY A 104 3.31 9.05 -19.35
C GLY A 104 3.54 10.51 -19.73
N LEU A 105 4.58 11.15 -19.21
CA LEU A 105 4.96 12.51 -19.58
C LEU A 105 5.46 12.60 -21.03
N VAL A 106 6.28 11.64 -21.48
CA VAL A 106 6.74 11.60 -22.87
C VAL A 106 5.57 11.40 -23.83
N ALA A 107 4.63 10.52 -23.50
CA ALA A 107 3.44 10.28 -24.31
C ALA A 107 2.57 11.56 -24.45
N SER A 108 2.42 12.34 -23.37
CA SER A 108 1.63 13.58 -23.42
C SER A 108 2.32 14.70 -24.21
N ILE A 109 3.66 14.72 -24.27
CA ILE A 109 4.42 15.66 -25.12
C ILE A 109 4.31 15.27 -26.60
N ARG A 110 4.35 13.97 -26.92
CA ARG A 110 4.28 13.46 -28.30
C ARG A 110 2.89 13.52 -28.93
N GLY A 111 1.84 13.54 -28.11
CA GLY A 111 0.44 13.68 -28.56
C GLY A 111 0.00 15.12 -28.81
N ARG A 112 0.93 16.07 -28.87
CA ARG A 112 0.69 17.49 -29.19
C ARG A 112 1.25 17.84 -30.55
#